data_AF-A0A133P2W8-F1
#
_entry.id   AF-A0A133P2W8-F1
#
_cell.length_a   1.000
_cell.length_b   1.000
_cell.length_c   1.000
_cell.angle_alpha   90.00
_cell.angle_beta   90.00
_cell.angle_gamma   90.00
#
_symmetry.space_group_name_H-M   'P 1'
#
loop_
_entity.id
_entity.type
_entity.pdbx_description
1 polymer ?
#
loop_
_entity_poly.entity_id
_entity_poly.type
_entity_poly.pdbx_seq_one_letter_code
_entity_poly.pdbx_strand_id
1 'polypeptide(L)'
;MAKVKISDPAEISYFYRQNWIDIKEIIHKFLLNTRESLNDSTKGINDTYWTSSFLSVLKTVFAYICWLSSAFIQLVVAISLFFFMVFPHIVIATLIDIVAITIIKILAFIDFLVIHVGRISYVCDFCHERYNNPIYICPTCNEKHFALKPNRYGGLHHKCTCGQILSSSLLCHKNPRYALQSICPCCWKSGRETFVESTNSRTILIPIVGGESTGKTAIITAYVKDFVSTRTAQHGLSVEFYNDDKQSMFTNMDTDYQRGTVQKTATITDTTASSILAMSFYIHGKNLNPKRLIQLYDIAGETFVSQQEHEKQNQYARCDGIVLVIDPMSLPQVKAMWSGDLAAGDLGTISSANLEDVMSALNNNLRATTNIDRKNKLSTPIAVVINKIDESEELQNHIGDKAIAKLRASDPEKWNDEFDTMDFLCRQFLIDMDMPEVVDLIAQNFKTSRFFAISAIGHTAGTGKAFTPKNVNAAIDWIIRQSDPTLANALQAVTFSKNVLPIEQPAIGMADQFLN
;
A
#
# COMPACT_ATOMS: atom_id res chain seq x y z
N MET A 1 -26.82 -0.24 -1.16
CA MET A 1 -26.22 -0.35 -2.51
C MET A 1 -26.16 -1.81 -2.90
N ALA A 2 -26.89 -2.20 -3.95
CA ALA A 2 -26.86 -3.55 -4.48
C ALA A 2 -25.42 -3.91 -4.85
N LYS A 3 -24.90 -5.03 -4.34
CA LYS A 3 -23.67 -5.64 -4.86
C LYS A 3 -23.95 -6.01 -6.31
N VAL A 4 -23.68 -5.10 -7.25
CA VAL A 4 -23.55 -5.46 -8.65
C VAL A 4 -22.50 -6.56 -8.67
N LYS A 5 -22.90 -7.80 -8.97
CA LYS A 5 -21.97 -8.89 -9.25
C LYS A 5 -21.30 -8.50 -10.56
N ILE A 6 -20.26 -7.68 -10.47
CA ILE A 6 -19.36 -7.42 -11.59
C ILE A 6 -18.71 -8.77 -11.87
N SER A 7 -19.22 -9.47 -12.87
CA SER A 7 -18.63 -10.71 -13.36
C SER A 7 -17.31 -10.37 -14.04
N ASP A 8 -16.22 -10.98 -13.59
CA ASP A 8 -14.94 -10.85 -14.27
C ASP A 8 -15.06 -11.39 -15.71
N PRO A 9 -14.51 -10.72 -16.72
CA PRO A 9 -14.51 -11.13 -18.14
C PRO A 9 -13.60 -12.34 -18.44
N ALA A 10 -13.32 -13.17 -17.44
CA ALA A 10 -12.55 -14.40 -17.57
C ALA A 10 -13.48 -15.63 -17.69
N GLU A 11 -13.07 -16.60 -18.50
CA GLU A 11 -13.73 -17.90 -18.59
C GLU A 11 -13.59 -18.66 -17.26
N ILE A 12 -14.67 -19.28 -16.80
CA ILE A 12 -14.62 -20.13 -15.60
C ILE A 12 -13.84 -21.39 -15.94
N SER A 13 -12.90 -21.78 -15.08
CA SER A 13 -12.08 -22.96 -15.35
C SER A 13 -12.92 -24.24 -15.45
N TYR A 14 -12.43 -25.21 -16.22
CA TYR A 14 -13.11 -26.47 -16.52
C TYR A 14 -13.66 -27.17 -15.26
N PHE A 15 -12.82 -27.27 -14.23
CA PHE A 15 -13.13 -27.94 -12.95
C PHE A 15 -14.28 -27.30 -12.16
N TYR A 16 -14.55 -26.00 -12.37
CA TYR A 16 -15.59 -25.27 -11.64
C TYR A 16 -16.94 -25.24 -12.35
N ARG A 17 -17.00 -25.58 -13.65
CA ARG A 17 -18.24 -25.48 -14.42
C ARG A 17 -18.41 -26.60 -15.43
N GLN A 18 -17.50 -26.71 -16.40
CA GLN A 18 -17.70 -27.59 -17.54
C GLN A 18 -17.73 -29.07 -17.14
N ASN A 19 -16.88 -29.51 -16.21
CA ASN A 19 -16.90 -30.89 -15.72
C ASN A 19 -18.28 -31.32 -15.18
N TRP A 20 -18.95 -30.43 -14.43
CA TRP A 20 -20.28 -30.70 -13.89
C TRP A 20 -21.39 -30.71 -14.96
N ILE A 21 -21.22 -29.92 -16.03
CA ILE A 21 -22.12 -29.95 -17.18
C ILE A 21 -21.97 -31.30 -17.90
N ASP A 22 -20.73 -31.73 -18.15
CA ASP A 22 -20.42 -32.99 -18.82
C ASP A 22 -20.94 -34.19 -18.00
N ILE A 23 -20.73 -34.20 -16.67
CA ILE A 23 -21.27 -35.23 -15.77
C ILE A 23 -22.80 -35.27 -15.83
N LYS A 24 -23.46 -34.10 -15.80
CA LYS A 24 -24.93 -34.03 -15.88
C LYS A 24 -25.44 -34.55 -17.23
N GLU A 25 -24.74 -34.24 -18.32
CA GLU A 25 -25.09 -34.71 -19.65
C GLU A 25 -24.93 -36.23 -19.79
N ILE A 26 -23.86 -36.81 -19.22
CA ILE A 26 -23.64 -38.26 -19.17
C ILE A 26 -24.78 -38.96 -18.42
N ILE A 27 -25.15 -38.45 -17.23
CA ILE A 27 -26.26 -39.00 -16.44
C ILE A 27 -27.58 -38.88 -17.21
N HIS A 28 -27.82 -37.74 -17.86
CA HIS A 28 -29.04 -37.52 -18.62
C HIS A 28 -29.16 -38.47 -19.81
N LYS A 29 -28.09 -38.63 -20.60
CA LYS A 29 -28.03 -39.57 -21.73
C LYS A 29 -28.22 -41.02 -21.26
N PHE A 30 -27.60 -41.40 -20.14
CA PHE A 30 -27.79 -42.72 -19.55
C PHE A 30 -29.26 -42.99 -19.17
N LEU A 31 -29.92 -42.03 -18.52
CA LEU A 31 -31.34 -42.14 -18.14
C LEU A 31 -32.27 -42.17 -19.36
N LEU A 32 -32.01 -41.35 -20.38
CA LEU A 32 -32.79 -41.34 -21.61
C LEU A 32 -32.69 -42.67 -22.35
N ASN A 33 -31.47 -43.20 -22.55
CA ASN A 33 -31.27 -44.48 -23.22
C ASN A 33 -31.94 -45.64 -22.46
N THR A 34 -31.88 -45.61 -21.12
CA THR A 34 -32.57 -46.61 -20.29
C THR A 34 -34.08 -46.52 -20.45
N ARG A 35 -34.64 -45.30 -20.49
CA ARG A 35 -36.07 -45.07 -20.69
C ARG A 35 -36.54 -45.48 -22.08
N GLU A 36 -35.76 -45.18 -23.13
CA GLU A 36 -36.07 -45.59 -24.50
C GLU A 36 -36.06 -47.11 -24.65
N SER A 37 -35.04 -47.80 -24.12
CA SER A 37 -34.98 -49.26 -24.11
C SER A 37 -36.19 -49.91 -23.41
N LEU A 38 -36.64 -49.33 -22.29
CA LEU A 38 -37.85 -49.77 -21.59
C LEU A 38 -39.12 -49.49 -22.42
N ASN A 39 -39.23 -48.31 -23.03
CA ASN A 39 -40.37 -47.94 -23.86
C ASN A 39 -40.51 -48.85 -25.09
N ASP A 40 -39.42 -49.18 -25.77
CA ASP A 40 -39.45 -50.07 -26.94
C ASP A 40 -39.82 -51.50 -26.54
N SER A 41 -39.38 -51.95 -25.36
CA SER A 41 -39.83 -53.23 -24.80
C SER A 41 -41.33 -53.22 -24.49
N THR A 42 -41.88 -52.08 -24.06
CA THR A 42 -43.32 -51.91 -23.77
C THR A 42 -44.17 -51.87 -25.04
N LYS A 43 -43.69 -51.25 -26.13
CA LYS A 43 -44.40 -51.23 -27.43
C LYS A 43 -44.62 -52.64 -27.98
N GLY A 44 -43.65 -53.54 -27.79
CA GLY A 44 -43.76 -54.94 -28.22
C GLY A 44 -44.93 -55.72 -27.61
N ILE A 45 -45.47 -55.30 -26.46
CA ILE A 45 -46.70 -55.89 -25.89
C ILE A 45 -47.95 -55.32 -26.56
N ASN A 46 -47.99 -54.01 -26.81
CA ASN A 46 -49.19 -53.32 -27.30
C ASN A 46 -49.60 -53.75 -28.72
N ASP A 47 -48.68 -54.32 -29.51
CA ASP A 47 -48.98 -54.89 -30.84
C ASP A 47 -49.60 -56.31 -30.76
N THR A 48 -49.84 -56.84 -29.57
CA THR A 48 -50.46 -58.17 -29.39
C THR A 48 -51.99 -58.07 -29.48
N TYR A 49 -52.55 -58.44 -30.64
CA TYR A 49 -53.98 -58.37 -30.96
C TYR A 49 -54.91 -59.09 -29.97
N TRP A 50 -55.92 -58.38 -29.47
CA TRP A 50 -57.06 -58.92 -28.72
C TRP A 50 -58.01 -59.68 -29.65
N THR A 51 -58.02 -61.01 -29.53
CA THR A 51 -59.07 -61.87 -30.10
C THR A 51 -59.75 -62.67 -28.99
N SER A 52 -61.01 -63.07 -29.14
CA SER A 52 -61.89 -63.57 -28.06
C SER A 52 -61.70 -65.06 -27.66
N SER A 53 -60.57 -65.68 -27.98
CA SER A 53 -60.33 -67.11 -27.73
C SER A 53 -59.56 -67.35 -26.43
N PHE A 54 -59.85 -68.42 -25.68
CA PHE A 54 -59.11 -68.78 -24.45
C PHE A 54 -57.56 -68.86 -24.64
N LEU A 55 -57.13 -69.29 -25.82
CA LEU A 55 -55.72 -69.33 -26.24
C LEU A 55 -55.07 -67.94 -26.40
N SER A 56 -55.84 -66.88 -26.71
CA SER A 56 -55.31 -65.51 -26.80
C SER A 56 -55.02 -64.95 -25.41
N VAL A 57 -55.90 -65.21 -24.43
CA VAL A 57 -55.71 -64.80 -23.03
C VAL A 57 -54.43 -65.43 -22.46
N LEU A 58 -54.21 -66.72 -22.72
CA LEU A 58 -52.98 -67.42 -22.30
C LEU A 58 -51.72 -66.82 -22.96
N LYS A 59 -51.79 -66.49 -24.26
CA LYS A 59 -50.68 -65.82 -24.98
C LYS A 59 -50.40 -64.42 -24.43
N THR A 60 -51.42 -63.64 -24.08
CA THR A 60 -51.26 -62.29 -23.51
C THR A 60 -50.65 -62.35 -22.12
N VAL A 61 -51.09 -63.30 -21.27
CA VAL A 61 -50.50 -63.52 -19.94
C VAL A 61 -49.04 -63.94 -20.07
N PHE A 62 -48.72 -64.86 -20.99
CA PHE A 62 -47.33 -65.28 -21.25
C PHE A 62 -46.46 -64.12 -21.77
N ALA A 63 -46.98 -63.32 -22.71
CA ALA A 63 -46.30 -62.13 -23.22
C ALA A 63 -46.05 -61.09 -22.12
N TYR A 64 -47.01 -60.91 -21.20
CA TYR A 64 -46.86 -60.01 -20.05
C TYR A 64 -45.79 -60.50 -19.08
N ILE A 65 -45.75 -61.81 -18.78
CA ILE A 65 -44.70 -62.42 -17.95
C ILE A 65 -43.32 -62.26 -18.61
N CYS A 66 -43.22 -62.52 -19.91
CA CYS A 66 -41.98 -62.34 -20.68
C CYS A 66 -41.52 -60.88 -20.66
N TRP A 67 -42.43 -59.92 -20.83
CA TRP A 67 -42.11 -58.51 -20.71
C TRP A 67 -41.66 -58.11 -19.32
N LEU A 68 -42.34 -58.57 -18.27
CA LEU A 68 -41.97 -58.27 -16.89
C LEU A 68 -40.56 -58.79 -16.59
N SER A 69 -40.23 -59.99 -17.10
CA SER A 69 -38.88 -60.56 -16.98
C SER A 69 -37.83 -59.78 -17.78
N SER A 70 -38.16 -59.33 -19.00
CA SER A 70 -37.28 -58.52 -19.85
C SER A 70 -37.02 -57.14 -19.22
N ALA A 71 -38.05 -56.47 -18.74
CA ALA A 71 -37.96 -55.19 -18.04
C ALA A 71 -37.12 -55.32 -16.75
N PHE A 72 -37.29 -56.42 -16.01
CA PHE A 72 -36.46 -56.71 -14.84
C PHE A 72 -34.99 -56.92 -15.22
N ILE A 73 -34.70 -57.71 -16.26
CA ILE A 73 -33.33 -57.93 -16.75
C ILE A 73 -32.71 -56.60 -17.22
N GLN A 74 -33.46 -55.78 -17.97
CA GLN A 74 -33.00 -54.47 -18.42
C GLN A 74 -32.70 -53.53 -17.26
N LEU A 75 -33.54 -53.53 -16.22
CA LEU A 75 -33.29 -52.76 -15.01
C LEU A 75 -32.00 -53.22 -14.31
N VAL A 76 -31.81 -54.53 -14.17
CA VAL A 76 -30.60 -55.09 -13.55
C VAL A 76 -29.35 -54.76 -14.37
N VAL A 77 -29.41 -54.87 -15.70
CA VAL A 77 -28.32 -54.49 -16.61
C VAL A 77 -28.03 -53.00 -16.51
N ALA A 78 -29.06 -52.15 -16.51
CA ALA A 78 -28.88 -50.70 -16.37
C ALA A 78 -28.23 -50.34 -15.02
N ILE A 79 -28.71 -50.90 -13.91
CA ILE A 79 -28.11 -50.70 -12.58
C ILE A 79 -26.64 -51.16 -12.59
N SER A 80 -26.35 -52.32 -13.17
CA SER A 80 -24.99 -52.84 -13.30
C SER A 80 -24.11 -51.88 -14.12
N LEU A 81 -24.54 -51.45 -15.31
CA LEU A 81 -23.81 -50.50 -16.14
C LEU A 81 -23.59 -49.16 -15.43
N PHE A 82 -24.57 -48.69 -14.66
CA PHE A 82 -24.43 -47.48 -13.86
C PHE A 82 -23.31 -47.65 -12.83
N PHE A 83 -23.33 -48.71 -12.03
CA PHE A 83 -22.35 -48.93 -10.96
C PHE A 83 -20.95 -49.29 -11.47
N PHE A 84 -20.83 -50.02 -12.58
CA PHE A 84 -19.53 -50.46 -13.11
C PHE A 84 -18.91 -49.52 -14.13
N MET A 85 -19.70 -48.71 -14.84
CA MET A 85 -19.20 -47.83 -15.89
C MET A 85 -19.34 -46.35 -15.50
N VAL A 86 -20.56 -45.88 -15.21
CA VAL A 86 -20.82 -44.45 -14.99
C VAL A 86 -20.29 -43.97 -13.64
N PHE A 87 -20.54 -44.72 -12.58
CA PHE A 87 -20.18 -44.34 -11.22
C PHE A 87 -18.65 -44.17 -11.02
N PRO A 88 -17.78 -45.07 -11.50
CA PRO A 88 -16.34 -44.87 -11.42
C PRO A 88 -15.85 -43.61 -12.14
N HIS A 89 -16.42 -43.26 -13.30
CA HIS A 89 -16.08 -42.01 -14.00
C HIS A 89 -16.46 -40.77 -13.18
N ILE A 90 -17.62 -40.77 -12.53
CA ILE A 90 -18.03 -39.69 -11.63
C ILE A 90 -17.06 -39.58 -10.44
N VAL A 91 -16.69 -40.71 -9.82
CA VAL A 91 -15.76 -40.73 -8.68
C VAL A 91 -14.38 -40.20 -9.10
N ILE A 92 -13.85 -40.64 -10.24
CA ILE A 92 -12.55 -40.17 -10.75
C ILE A 92 -12.61 -38.67 -11.10
N ALA A 93 -13.65 -38.23 -11.81
CA ALA A 93 -13.80 -36.82 -12.17
C ALA A 93 -13.92 -35.91 -10.94
N THR A 94 -14.70 -36.33 -9.93
CA THR A 94 -14.82 -35.57 -8.67
C THR A 94 -13.51 -35.56 -7.87
N LEU A 95 -12.75 -36.67 -7.86
CA LEU A 95 -11.43 -36.71 -7.23
C LEU A 95 -10.44 -35.77 -7.93
N ILE A 96 -10.43 -35.75 -9.26
CA ILE A 96 -9.62 -34.81 -10.05
C ILE A 96 -10.00 -33.36 -9.75
N ASP A 97 -11.30 -33.04 -9.67
CA ASP A 97 -11.77 -31.71 -9.31
C ASP A 97 -11.28 -31.29 -7.91
N ILE A 98 -11.39 -32.19 -6.93
CA ILE A 98 -10.93 -31.92 -5.56
C ILE A 98 -9.44 -31.61 -5.54
N VAL A 99 -8.62 -32.41 -6.24
CA VAL A 99 -7.17 -32.19 -6.38
C VAL A 99 -6.90 -30.86 -7.06
N ALA A 100 -7.54 -30.57 -8.19
CA ALA A 100 -7.34 -29.33 -8.95
C ALA A 100 -7.73 -28.09 -8.14
N ILE A 101 -8.88 -28.12 -7.46
CA ILE A 101 -9.33 -27.03 -6.58
C ILE A 101 -8.38 -26.83 -5.41
N THR A 102 -7.85 -27.91 -4.85
CA THR A 102 -6.87 -27.86 -3.76
C THR A 102 -5.58 -27.20 -4.23
N ILE A 103 -5.06 -27.55 -5.41
CA ILE A 103 -3.89 -26.90 -6.02
C ILE A 103 -4.14 -25.41 -6.24
N ILE A 104 -5.31 -25.01 -6.78
CA ILE A 104 -5.65 -23.59 -6.98
C ILE A 104 -5.65 -22.82 -5.64
N LYS A 105 -6.20 -23.42 -4.58
CA LYS A 105 -6.19 -22.82 -3.24
C LYS A 105 -4.78 -22.70 -2.66
N ILE A 106 -3.93 -23.71 -2.87
CA ILE A 106 -2.51 -23.67 -2.45
C ILE A 106 -1.79 -22.54 -3.20
N LEU A 107 -1.99 -22.41 -4.52
CA LEU A 107 -1.42 -21.30 -5.30
C LEU A 107 -1.92 -19.94 -4.80
N ALA A 108 -3.22 -19.82 -4.52
CA ALA A 108 -3.79 -18.59 -3.95
C ALA A 108 -3.16 -18.25 -2.59
N PHE A 109 -2.87 -19.27 -1.77
CA PHE A 109 -2.23 -19.11 -0.48
C PHE A 109 -0.74 -18.71 -0.62
N ILE A 110 -0.01 -19.30 -1.57
CA ILE A 110 1.37 -18.89 -1.87
C ILE A 110 1.41 -17.43 -2.34
N ASP A 111 0.53 -17.05 -3.28
CA ASP A 111 0.39 -15.66 -3.73
C ASP A 111 0.10 -14.72 -2.55
N PHE A 112 -0.81 -15.12 -1.65
CA PHE A 112 -1.11 -14.36 -0.44
C PHE A 112 0.12 -14.20 0.47
N LEU A 113 0.87 -15.28 0.70
CA LEU A 113 2.11 -15.23 1.48
C LEU A 113 3.15 -14.32 0.85
N VAL A 114 3.35 -14.39 -0.48
CA VAL A 114 4.30 -13.52 -1.19
C VAL A 114 3.92 -12.05 -1.03
N ILE A 115 2.65 -11.69 -1.21
CA ILE A 115 2.16 -10.31 -1.03
C ILE A 115 2.32 -9.86 0.42
N HIS A 116 1.99 -10.72 1.37
CA HIS A 116 1.99 -10.36 2.79
C HIS A 116 3.42 -10.23 3.34
N VAL A 117 4.30 -11.18 3.03
CA VAL A 117 5.72 -11.16 3.44
C VAL A 117 6.48 -10.05 2.71
N GLY A 118 6.24 -9.89 1.40
CA GLY A 118 6.84 -8.83 0.60
C GLY A 118 6.27 -7.44 0.89
N ARG A 119 5.15 -7.35 1.63
CA ARG A 119 4.36 -6.13 1.86
C ARG A 119 4.09 -5.36 0.55
N ILE A 120 3.78 -6.09 -0.50
CA ILE A 120 3.53 -5.54 -1.83
C ILE A 120 2.23 -4.75 -1.79
N SER A 121 2.29 -3.50 -2.24
CA SER A 121 1.16 -2.59 -2.26
C SER A 121 1.25 -1.63 -3.43
N TYR A 122 0.10 -1.08 -3.80
CA TYR A 122 -0.04 -0.06 -4.81
C TYR A 122 -0.64 1.18 -4.16
N VAL A 123 -0.18 2.35 -4.59
CA VAL A 123 -0.72 3.64 -4.17
C VAL A 123 -1.09 4.39 -5.44
N CYS A 124 -2.26 5.03 -5.43
CA CYS A 124 -2.71 5.85 -6.54
C CYS A 124 -2.25 7.29 -6.33
N ASP A 125 -1.64 7.91 -7.34
CA ASP A 125 -1.21 9.32 -7.25
C ASP A 125 -2.38 10.32 -7.18
N PHE A 126 -3.60 9.90 -7.56
CA PHE A 126 -4.77 10.76 -7.54
C PHE A 126 -5.56 10.64 -6.24
N CYS A 127 -6.02 9.43 -5.90
CA CYS A 127 -6.85 9.23 -4.70
C CYS A 127 -6.06 8.91 -3.44
N HIS A 128 -4.73 8.70 -3.57
CA HIS A 128 -3.79 8.40 -2.50
C HIS A 128 -4.15 7.20 -1.62
N GLU A 129 -5.08 6.36 -2.06
CA GLU A 129 -5.46 5.15 -1.35
C GLU A 129 -4.45 4.04 -1.62
N ARG A 130 -4.02 3.37 -0.55
CA ARG A 130 -3.19 2.18 -0.61
C ARG A 130 -4.04 0.91 -0.74
N TYR A 131 -3.78 0.10 -1.76
CA TYR A 131 -4.49 -1.15 -2.04
C TYR A 131 -3.54 -2.26 -2.52
N ASN A 132 -3.94 -3.53 -2.38
CA ASN A 132 -3.05 -4.67 -2.65
C ASN A 132 -3.27 -5.32 -4.02
N ASN A 133 -4.40 -5.03 -4.68
CA ASN A 133 -4.73 -5.62 -5.98
C ASN A 133 -5.37 -4.57 -6.90
N PRO A 134 -4.69 -4.14 -7.97
CA PRO A 134 -5.27 -3.27 -8.98
C PRO A 134 -6.26 -4.02 -9.88
N ILE A 135 -6.97 -3.27 -10.71
CA ILE A 135 -7.76 -3.82 -11.83
C ILE A 135 -6.83 -3.90 -13.03
N TYR A 136 -6.69 -5.08 -13.64
CA TYR A 136 -5.82 -5.27 -14.79
C TYR A 136 -6.60 -5.16 -16.10
N ILE A 137 -5.95 -4.64 -17.14
CA ILE A 137 -6.53 -4.48 -18.47
C ILE A 137 -5.97 -5.57 -19.39
N CYS A 138 -6.85 -6.23 -20.15
CA CYS A 138 -6.41 -7.16 -21.18
C CYS A 138 -5.79 -6.39 -22.36
N PRO A 139 -4.55 -6.72 -22.79
CA PRO A 139 -3.84 -5.96 -23.84
C PRO A 139 -4.49 -6.08 -25.23
N THR A 140 -5.29 -7.12 -25.47
CA THR A 140 -5.90 -7.39 -26.79
C THR A 140 -7.29 -6.75 -26.93
N CYS A 141 -8.11 -6.75 -25.88
CA CYS A 141 -9.51 -6.33 -25.95
C CYS A 141 -9.87 -5.19 -24.99
N ASN A 142 -8.93 -4.73 -24.17
CA ASN A 142 -9.12 -3.69 -23.15
C ASN A 142 -10.20 -3.98 -22.09
N GLU A 143 -10.63 -5.23 -21.98
CA GLU A 143 -11.58 -5.64 -20.95
C GLU A 143 -10.92 -5.65 -19.56
N LYS A 144 -11.69 -5.27 -18.53
CA LYS A 144 -11.19 -5.00 -17.18
C LYS A 144 -11.36 -6.22 -16.27
N HIS A 145 -10.25 -6.76 -15.77
CA HIS A 145 -10.19 -7.90 -14.88
C HIS A 145 -10.02 -7.45 -13.42
N PHE A 146 -11.05 -7.69 -12.61
CA PHE A 146 -11.13 -7.26 -11.20
C PHE A 146 -10.55 -8.29 -10.22
N ALA A 147 -10.50 -9.55 -10.66
CA ALA A 147 -10.15 -10.69 -9.83
C ALA A 147 -9.03 -11.53 -10.47
N LEU A 148 -8.05 -10.88 -11.10
CA LEU A 148 -6.85 -11.52 -11.66
C LEU A 148 -5.90 -12.03 -10.56
N LYS A 149 -6.33 -13.10 -9.88
CA LYS A 149 -5.60 -13.85 -8.85
C LYS A 149 -6.03 -15.32 -8.94
N PRO A 150 -5.24 -16.27 -8.40
CA PRO A 150 -5.62 -17.69 -8.43
C PRO A 150 -6.99 -17.88 -7.78
N ASN A 151 -7.98 -18.28 -8.57
CA ASN A 151 -9.38 -18.44 -8.17
C ASN A 151 -10.15 -19.34 -9.15
N ARG A 152 -11.49 -19.30 -9.12
CA ARG A 152 -12.36 -20.11 -10.00
C ARG A 152 -12.13 -19.93 -11.51
N TYR A 153 -11.57 -18.80 -11.94
CA TYR A 153 -11.26 -18.47 -13.33
C TYR A 153 -9.92 -19.07 -13.79
N GLY A 154 -9.13 -19.61 -12.85
CA GLY A 154 -7.88 -20.30 -13.13
C GLY A 154 -6.84 -20.12 -12.01
N GLY A 155 -5.89 -21.05 -11.93
CA GLY A 155 -4.80 -21.03 -10.96
C GLY A 155 -3.64 -20.14 -11.40
N LEU A 156 -2.86 -20.61 -12.38
CA LEU A 156 -1.69 -19.88 -12.91
C LEU A 156 -2.04 -18.85 -13.98
N HIS A 157 -3.08 -19.13 -14.78
CA HIS A 157 -3.53 -18.27 -15.86
C HIS A 157 -5.06 -18.21 -15.90
N HIS A 158 -5.59 -17.06 -16.31
CA HIS A 158 -6.99 -16.83 -16.66
C HIS A 158 -7.08 -16.67 -18.18
N LYS A 159 -8.14 -17.20 -18.79
CA LYS A 159 -8.43 -16.97 -20.20
C LYS A 159 -9.51 -15.89 -20.31
N CYS A 160 -9.17 -14.77 -20.94
CA CYS A 160 -10.13 -13.71 -21.23
C CYS A 160 -11.15 -14.19 -22.27
N THR A 161 -12.34 -13.60 -22.32
CA THR A 161 -13.37 -13.87 -23.34
C THR A 161 -12.89 -13.64 -24.77
N CYS A 162 -11.87 -12.79 -24.97
CA CYS A 162 -11.23 -12.60 -26.28
C CYS A 162 -10.26 -13.73 -26.68
N GLY A 163 -10.00 -14.70 -25.78
CA GLY A 163 -9.07 -15.80 -25.98
C GLY A 163 -7.65 -15.55 -25.43
N GLN A 164 -7.32 -14.31 -25.03
CA GLN A 164 -6.01 -13.98 -24.49
C GLN A 164 -5.77 -14.65 -23.12
N ILE A 165 -4.57 -15.21 -22.94
CA ILE A 165 -4.16 -15.84 -21.68
C ILE A 165 -3.44 -14.79 -20.82
N LEU A 166 -4.01 -14.50 -19.65
CA LEU A 166 -3.47 -13.57 -18.67
C LEU A 166 -2.94 -14.36 -17.48
N SER A 167 -1.73 -14.06 -17.03
CA SER A 167 -1.20 -14.69 -15.82
C SER A 167 -1.95 -14.21 -14.59
N SER A 168 -2.36 -15.13 -13.73
CA SER A 168 -3.09 -14.84 -12.49
C SER A 168 -2.23 -14.98 -11.24
N SER A 169 -1.19 -15.82 -11.24
CA SER A 169 -0.28 -16.01 -10.10
C SER A 169 0.99 -15.15 -10.21
N LEU A 170 1.55 -14.76 -9.07
CA LEU A 170 2.86 -14.11 -8.98
C LEU A 170 4.03 -15.06 -9.27
N LEU A 171 3.80 -16.38 -9.27
CA LEU A 171 4.82 -17.40 -9.59
C LEU A 171 5.12 -17.49 -11.09
N CYS A 172 4.30 -16.88 -11.94
CA CYS A 172 4.52 -16.85 -13.39
C CYS A 172 5.62 -15.83 -13.75
N HIS A 173 6.88 -16.26 -13.76
CA HIS A 173 8.03 -15.39 -14.01
C HIS A 173 8.16 -14.87 -15.46
N LYS A 174 7.66 -15.62 -16.46
CA LYS A 174 7.83 -15.25 -17.89
C LYS A 174 6.97 -14.06 -18.29
N ASN A 175 5.70 -14.08 -17.90
CA ASN A 175 4.71 -13.04 -18.18
C ASN A 175 3.96 -12.71 -16.89
N PRO A 176 4.56 -11.95 -15.97
CA PRO A 176 3.93 -11.69 -14.69
C PRO A 176 2.69 -10.79 -14.84
N ARG A 177 1.70 -10.96 -13.96
CA ARG A 177 0.49 -10.12 -13.99
C ARG A 177 0.78 -8.63 -13.78
N TYR A 178 1.84 -8.32 -13.04
CA TYR A 178 2.31 -6.97 -12.74
C TYR A 178 2.97 -6.26 -13.96
N ALA A 179 3.12 -6.93 -15.10
CA ALA A 179 3.53 -6.29 -16.35
C ALA A 179 2.33 -5.78 -17.17
N LEU A 180 1.09 -6.14 -16.78
CA LEU A 180 -0.12 -5.69 -17.46
C LEU A 180 -0.51 -4.30 -16.97
N GLN A 181 -1.00 -3.46 -17.88
CA GLN A 181 -1.53 -2.15 -17.52
C GLN A 181 -2.66 -2.27 -16.49
N SER A 182 -2.69 -1.35 -15.52
CA SER A 182 -3.61 -1.44 -14.40
C SER A 182 -4.26 -0.10 -14.04
N ILE A 183 -5.43 -0.19 -13.40
CA ILE A 183 -6.24 0.93 -12.96
C ILE A 183 -6.47 0.85 -11.45
N CYS A 184 -6.51 2.01 -10.81
CA CYS A 184 -6.89 2.11 -9.40
C CYS A 184 -8.34 1.64 -9.17
N PRO A 185 -8.58 0.63 -8.29
CA PRO A 185 -9.92 0.14 -7.99
C PRO A 185 -10.79 1.16 -7.24
N CYS A 186 -10.17 2.11 -6.53
CA CYS A 186 -10.88 3.12 -5.76
C CYS A 186 -11.35 4.26 -6.66
N CYS A 187 -10.49 4.77 -7.55
CA CYS A 187 -10.91 5.75 -8.57
C CYS A 187 -12.01 5.17 -9.46
N TRP A 188 -11.88 3.89 -9.84
CA TRP A 188 -12.88 3.21 -10.66
C TRP A 188 -14.26 3.18 -9.98
N LYS A 189 -14.31 2.88 -8.68
CA LYS A 189 -15.57 2.93 -7.90
C LYS A 189 -16.18 4.33 -7.84
N SER A 190 -15.35 5.36 -7.91
CA SER A 190 -15.76 6.77 -7.96
C SER A 190 -16.10 7.25 -9.38
N GLY A 191 -16.00 6.40 -10.40
CA GLY A 191 -16.31 6.72 -11.80
C GLY A 191 -15.15 7.32 -12.60
N ARG A 192 -13.91 7.29 -12.09
CA ARG A 192 -12.72 7.79 -12.78
C ARG A 192 -11.75 6.65 -13.13
N GLU A 193 -11.23 6.63 -14.35
CA GLU A 193 -10.12 5.76 -14.73
C GLU A 193 -8.79 6.46 -14.43
N THR A 194 -8.03 5.92 -13.48
CA THR A 194 -6.68 6.39 -13.16
C THR A 194 -5.72 5.23 -13.35
N PHE A 195 -4.84 5.35 -14.35
CA PHE A 195 -3.81 4.36 -14.63
C PHE A 195 -2.74 4.40 -13.53
N VAL A 196 -2.27 3.21 -13.16
CA VAL A 196 -1.22 3.03 -12.15
C VAL A 196 -0.22 2.05 -12.71
N GLU A 197 1.07 2.37 -12.55
CA GLU A 197 2.14 1.46 -12.90
C GLU A 197 2.08 0.25 -11.97
N SER A 198 1.81 -0.91 -12.57
CA SER A 198 1.50 -2.13 -11.86
C SER A 198 2.73 -2.87 -11.37
N THR A 199 3.82 -2.22 -11.01
CA THR A 199 5.06 -2.91 -10.65
C THR A 199 4.94 -3.75 -9.36
N ASN A 200 5.66 -4.87 -9.30
CA ASN A 200 5.77 -5.66 -8.07
C ASN A 200 6.72 -4.98 -7.08
N SER A 201 6.22 -3.97 -6.37
CA SER A 201 6.99 -3.16 -5.45
C SER A 201 6.36 -3.10 -4.07
N ARG A 202 7.21 -2.91 -3.06
CA ARG A 202 6.80 -2.53 -1.73
C ARG A 202 6.83 -1.00 -1.63
N THR A 203 5.67 -0.40 -1.40
CA THR A 203 5.57 1.05 -1.22
C THR A 203 5.92 1.45 0.21
N ILE A 204 6.70 2.53 0.33
CA ILE A 204 7.00 3.24 1.57
C ILE A 204 6.48 4.66 1.39
N LEU A 205 5.42 5.00 2.13
CA LEU A 205 4.76 6.29 2.05
C LEU A 205 5.08 7.14 3.28
N ILE A 206 5.69 8.31 3.07
CA ILE A 206 6.07 9.26 4.12
C ILE A 206 5.48 10.64 3.83
N PRO A 207 4.35 11.01 4.44
CA PRO A 207 3.86 12.39 4.43
C PRO A 207 4.73 13.30 5.28
N ILE A 208 5.04 14.48 4.73
CA ILE A 208 5.72 15.57 5.40
C ILE A 208 4.69 16.66 5.66
N VAL A 209 4.43 16.91 6.94
CA VAL A 209 3.35 17.76 7.45
C VAL A 209 3.96 18.93 8.21
N GLY A 210 3.38 20.11 8.08
CA GLY A 210 3.83 21.29 8.80
C GLY A 210 3.18 22.56 8.25
N GLY A 211 3.29 23.65 9.00
CA GLY A 211 2.79 24.98 8.60
C GLY A 211 3.33 25.46 7.25
N GLU A 212 2.69 26.47 6.66
CA GLU A 212 3.20 27.13 5.45
C GLU A 212 4.64 27.61 5.69
N SER A 213 5.52 27.53 4.69
CA SER A 213 6.91 28.03 4.77
C SER A 213 7.82 27.41 5.85
N THR A 214 7.41 26.31 6.49
CA THR A 214 8.25 25.53 7.44
C THR A 214 9.44 24.79 6.80
N GLY A 215 9.54 24.79 5.46
CA GLY A 215 10.65 24.17 4.72
C GLY A 215 10.45 22.70 4.32
N LYS A 216 9.20 22.22 4.26
CA LYS A 216 8.86 20.85 3.80
C LYS A 216 9.45 20.49 2.43
N THR A 217 9.23 21.36 1.44
CA THR A 217 9.75 21.20 0.08
C THR A 217 11.27 21.20 0.04
N ALA A 218 11.92 22.01 0.90
CA ALA A 218 13.37 22.03 1.05
C ALA A 218 13.90 20.70 1.58
N ILE A 219 13.22 20.12 2.58
CA ILE A 219 13.57 18.80 3.15
C ILE A 219 13.47 17.71 2.08
N ILE A 220 12.38 17.68 1.30
CA ILE A 220 12.20 16.71 0.20
C ILE A 220 13.31 16.88 -0.83
N THR A 221 13.56 18.12 -1.26
CA THR A 221 14.57 18.44 -2.27
C THR A 221 15.96 18.00 -1.82
N ALA A 222 16.34 18.35 -0.59
CA ALA A 222 17.62 17.98 -0.01
C ALA A 222 17.80 16.45 0.10
N TYR A 223 16.78 15.76 0.62
CA TYR A 223 16.81 14.31 0.75
C TYR A 223 16.87 13.61 -0.60
N VAL A 224 15.98 13.95 -1.54
CA VAL A 224 15.90 13.29 -2.85
C VAL A 224 17.16 13.54 -3.67
N LYS A 225 17.72 14.75 -3.62
CA LYS A 225 18.98 15.06 -4.29
C LYS A 225 20.11 14.18 -3.75
N ASP A 226 20.34 14.18 -2.44
CA ASP A 226 21.41 13.37 -1.84
C ASP A 226 21.18 11.87 -2.07
N PHE A 227 19.93 11.42 -1.94
CA PHE A 227 19.56 10.04 -2.17
C PHE A 227 19.89 9.59 -3.60
N VAL A 228 19.39 10.31 -4.60
CA VAL A 228 19.49 9.93 -6.02
C VAL A 228 20.90 10.13 -6.58
N SER A 229 21.63 11.16 -6.14
CA SER A 229 22.94 11.49 -6.72
C SER A 229 24.15 11.01 -5.91
N THR A 230 24.02 10.85 -4.60
CA THR A 230 25.13 10.42 -3.72
C THR A 230 24.96 8.96 -3.29
N ARG A 231 23.88 8.64 -2.56
CA ARG A 231 23.74 7.36 -1.84
C ARG A 231 23.54 6.17 -2.78
N THR A 232 22.79 6.34 -3.85
CA THR A 232 22.55 5.28 -4.84
C THR A 232 23.84 4.82 -5.51
N ALA A 233 24.68 5.78 -5.93
CA ALA A 233 25.99 5.51 -6.52
C ALA A 233 26.94 4.84 -5.52
N GLN A 234 26.97 5.32 -4.27
CA GLN A 234 27.83 4.76 -3.22
C GLN A 234 27.47 3.33 -2.83
N HIS A 235 26.19 2.97 -2.86
CA HIS A 235 25.71 1.66 -2.39
C HIS A 235 25.30 0.71 -3.51
N GLY A 236 25.59 1.04 -4.78
CA GLY A 236 25.28 0.19 -5.93
C GLY A 236 23.78 -0.04 -6.14
N LEU A 237 22.96 0.95 -5.79
CA LEU A 237 21.52 0.97 -6.02
C LEU A 237 21.22 1.76 -7.28
N SER A 238 20.15 1.42 -7.99
CA SER A 238 19.66 2.23 -9.11
C SER A 238 18.27 2.79 -8.81
N VAL A 239 18.00 3.97 -9.36
CA VAL A 239 16.72 4.66 -9.22
C VAL A 239 16.03 4.71 -10.58
N GLU A 240 14.73 4.49 -10.56
CA GLU A 240 13.83 4.64 -11.70
C GLU A 240 12.68 5.52 -11.25
N PHE A 241 12.47 6.68 -11.90
CA PHE A 241 11.36 7.56 -11.55
C PHE A 241 10.03 6.93 -11.92
N TYR A 242 8.97 7.26 -11.17
CA TYR A 242 7.66 6.66 -11.38
C TYR A 242 7.02 7.03 -12.72
N ASN A 243 7.30 8.23 -13.24
CA ASN A 243 6.89 8.67 -14.57
C ASN A 243 7.79 9.84 -15.05
N ASP A 244 7.63 10.23 -16.31
CA ASP A 244 8.36 11.36 -16.92
C ASP A 244 8.10 12.68 -16.16
N ASP A 245 6.89 12.87 -15.62
CA ASP A 245 6.55 14.06 -14.82
C ASP A 245 7.40 14.13 -13.54
N LYS A 246 7.58 13.01 -12.81
CA LYS A 246 8.43 12.95 -11.61
C LYS A 246 9.90 13.15 -11.94
N GLN A 247 10.35 12.69 -13.11
CA GLN A 247 11.70 12.96 -13.59
C GLN A 247 11.92 14.46 -13.90
N SER A 248 10.93 15.11 -14.50
CA SER A 248 10.97 16.57 -14.71
C SER A 248 10.98 17.33 -13.39
N MET A 249 10.18 16.89 -12.42
CA MET A 249 10.12 17.45 -11.07
C MET A 249 11.47 17.31 -10.34
N PHE A 250 12.16 16.19 -10.50
CA PHE A 250 13.51 16.01 -9.96
C PHE A 250 14.53 16.97 -10.60
N THR A 251 14.41 17.22 -11.91
CA THR A 251 15.31 18.16 -12.61
C THR A 251 15.13 19.60 -12.10
N ASN A 252 13.88 19.99 -11.81
CA ASN A 252 13.58 21.27 -11.17
C ASN A 252 14.14 21.32 -9.73
N MET A 253 13.95 20.26 -8.96
CA MET A 253 14.53 20.13 -7.61
C MET A 253 16.05 20.22 -7.60
N ASP A 254 16.73 19.63 -8.58
CA ASP A 254 18.19 19.73 -8.71
C ASP A 254 18.63 21.18 -9.00
N THR A 255 17.86 21.89 -9.82
CA THR A 255 18.12 23.30 -10.09
C THR A 255 17.90 24.17 -8.85
N ASP A 256 16.83 23.93 -8.09
CA ASP A 256 16.51 24.62 -6.85
C ASP A 256 17.57 24.37 -5.76
N TYR A 257 18.01 23.11 -5.66
CA TYR A 257 19.10 22.71 -4.77
C TYR A 257 20.39 23.47 -5.07
N GLN A 258 20.74 23.63 -6.36
CA GLN A 258 21.94 24.37 -6.78
C GLN A 258 21.82 25.88 -6.56
N ARG A 259 20.61 26.43 -6.72
CA ARG A 259 20.35 27.88 -6.55
C ARG A 259 20.24 28.33 -5.10
N GLY A 260 20.00 27.41 -4.16
CA GLY A 260 19.81 27.79 -2.75
C GLY A 260 18.42 28.35 -2.45
N THR A 261 17.43 28.06 -3.30
CA THR A 261 16.06 28.59 -3.18
C THR A 261 15.05 27.54 -3.64
N VAL A 262 13.97 27.38 -2.89
CA VAL A 262 12.83 26.54 -3.27
C VAL A 262 11.64 27.44 -3.55
N GLN A 263 10.86 27.14 -4.58
CA GLN A 263 9.59 27.83 -4.80
C GLN A 263 8.56 27.39 -3.75
N LYS A 264 7.68 28.31 -3.35
CA LYS A 264 6.54 27.97 -2.50
C LYS A 264 5.63 27.00 -3.26
N THR A 265 5.27 25.89 -2.61
CA THR A 265 4.26 24.96 -3.13
C THR A 265 2.92 25.70 -3.22
N ALA A 266 2.46 25.98 -4.44
CA ALA A 266 1.20 26.68 -4.66
C ALA A 266 0.02 25.78 -4.28
N THR A 267 -0.93 26.30 -3.50
CA THR A 267 -2.23 25.64 -3.34
C THR A 267 -2.98 25.68 -4.66
N ILE A 268 -3.28 24.49 -5.19
CA ILE A 268 -4.05 24.34 -6.41
C ILE A 268 -5.51 24.50 -6.02
N THR A 269 -6.16 25.59 -6.46
CA THR A 269 -7.60 25.82 -6.27
C THR A 269 -8.46 25.00 -7.23
N ASP A 270 -7.84 24.27 -8.15
CA ASP A 270 -8.50 23.43 -9.15
C ASP A 270 -8.85 22.04 -8.58
N THR A 271 -10.14 21.76 -8.43
CA THR A 271 -10.73 20.46 -8.02
C THR A 271 -10.36 19.24 -8.89
N THR A 272 -9.53 19.41 -9.92
CA THR A 272 -9.13 18.36 -10.87
C THR A 272 -7.72 17.82 -10.65
N ALA A 273 -6.87 18.55 -9.93
CA ALA A 273 -5.51 18.17 -9.58
C ALA A 273 -5.33 18.17 -8.06
N SER A 274 -4.58 17.20 -7.54
CA SER A 274 -4.36 17.08 -6.09
C SER A 274 -3.43 18.19 -5.62
N SER A 275 -3.77 18.86 -4.52
CA SER A 275 -2.96 19.89 -3.84
C SER A 275 -1.65 19.36 -3.21
N ILE A 276 -1.26 18.14 -3.57
CA ILE A 276 -0.17 17.39 -2.94
C ILE A 276 0.89 17.10 -3.97
N LEU A 277 2.07 17.64 -3.70
CA LEU A 277 3.24 17.40 -4.51
C LEU A 277 3.91 16.10 -4.00
N ALA A 278 3.66 15.00 -4.71
CA ALA A 278 4.27 13.71 -4.42
C ALA A 278 5.56 13.51 -5.24
N MET A 279 6.70 13.28 -4.58
CA MET A 279 7.89 12.77 -5.25
C MET A 279 7.93 11.24 -5.12
N SER A 280 7.92 10.54 -6.25
CA SER A 280 7.80 9.07 -6.32
C SER A 280 8.91 8.47 -7.17
N PHE A 281 9.66 7.51 -6.62
CA PHE A 281 10.71 6.80 -7.35
C PHE A 281 10.92 5.37 -6.83
N TYR A 282 11.25 4.47 -7.75
CA TYR A 282 11.62 3.09 -7.48
C TYR A 282 13.11 2.95 -7.19
N ILE A 283 13.43 2.01 -6.31
CA ILE A 283 14.79 1.63 -5.93
C ILE A 283 15.01 0.17 -6.27
N HIS A 284 16.09 -0.10 -7.01
CA HIS A 284 16.57 -1.44 -7.31
C HIS A 284 17.88 -1.69 -6.58
N GLY A 285 18.04 -2.92 -6.09
CA GLY A 285 19.27 -3.38 -5.48
C GLY A 285 19.34 -4.90 -5.51
N LYS A 286 20.55 -5.47 -5.50
CA LYS A 286 20.75 -6.93 -5.57
C LYS A 286 20.02 -7.71 -4.46
N ASN A 287 19.91 -7.10 -3.28
CA ASN A 287 19.26 -7.69 -2.10
C ASN A 287 17.83 -7.14 -1.85
N LEU A 288 17.28 -6.35 -2.77
CA LEU A 288 15.97 -5.72 -2.64
C LEU A 288 14.96 -6.37 -3.60
N ASN A 289 14.38 -7.50 -3.18
CA ASN A 289 13.28 -8.15 -3.87
C ASN A 289 12.10 -8.33 -2.90
N PRO A 290 10.91 -7.76 -3.16
CA PRO A 290 10.53 -6.92 -4.31
C PRO A 290 11.24 -5.55 -4.34
N LYS A 291 11.12 -4.83 -5.46
CA LYS A 291 11.63 -3.44 -5.58
C LYS A 291 10.97 -2.54 -4.53
N ARG A 292 11.58 -1.42 -4.17
CA ARG A 292 10.96 -0.45 -3.25
C ARG A 292 10.48 0.77 -4.00
N LEU A 293 9.27 1.24 -3.70
CA LEU A 293 8.76 2.52 -4.18
C LEU A 293 8.73 3.47 -2.99
N ILE A 294 9.54 4.53 -3.02
CA ILE A 294 9.48 5.60 -2.02
C ILE A 294 8.55 6.69 -2.57
N GLN A 295 7.62 7.14 -1.72
CA GLN A 295 6.75 8.26 -1.99
C GLN A 295 6.83 9.26 -0.83
N LEU A 296 7.33 10.45 -1.14
CA LEU A 296 7.41 11.59 -0.21
C LEU A 296 6.34 12.59 -0.59
N TYR A 297 5.41 12.87 0.32
CA TYR A 297 4.29 13.77 0.05
C TYR A 297 4.53 15.11 0.74
N ASP A 298 4.59 16.19 -0.04
CA ASP A 298 4.49 17.56 0.46
C ASP A 298 3.01 17.94 0.53
N ILE A 299 2.49 18.09 1.75
CA ILE A 299 1.11 18.48 1.97
C ILE A 299 1.11 19.98 2.27
N ALA A 300 0.47 20.78 1.42
CA ALA A 300 0.38 22.22 1.60
C ALA A 300 -0.15 22.57 3.01
N GLY A 301 0.60 23.40 3.73
CA GLY A 301 0.32 23.69 5.15
C GLY A 301 -1.00 24.44 5.35
N GLU A 302 -1.41 25.24 4.37
CA GLU A 302 -2.68 25.97 4.37
C GLU A 302 -3.89 25.07 4.08
N THR A 303 -3.77 24.12 3.15
CA THR A 303 -4.76 23.06 2.87
C THR A 303 -4.91 22.08 4.03
N PHE A 304 -3.86 21.92 4.82
CA PHE A 304 -3.87 21.04 5.99
C PHE A 304 -4.69 21.62 7.15
N VAL A 305 -4.55 22.93 7.40
CA VAL A 305 -5.27 23.63 8.48
C VAL A 305 -6.69 23.98 8.06
N SER A 306 -6.91 24.37 6.80
CA SER A 306 -8.25 24.60 6.26
C SER A 306 -8.90 23.27 5.88
N GLN A 307 -9.92 22.83 6.61
CA GLN A 307 -10.73 21.63 6.30
C GLN A 307 -11.54 21.74 4.99
N GLN A 308 -11.13 22.60 4.05
CA GLN A 308 -11.91 23.01 2.87
C GLN A 308 -11.83 22.04 1.69
N GLU A 309 -11.02 20.98 1.75
CA GLU A 309 -11.02 19.95 0.71
C GLU A 309 -11.95 18.76 1.04
N HIS A 310 -12.83 18.47 0.08
CA HIS A 310 -13.61 17.23 -0.03
C HIS A 310 -12.75 15.99 -0.37
N GLU A 311 -11.43 16.14 -0.52
CA GLU A 311 -10.51 15.01 -0.69
C GLU A 311 -10.46 14.22 0.62
N LYS A 312 -10.97 12.98 0.59
CA LYS A 312 -10.73 12.03 1.66
C LYS A 312 -9.22 11.94 1.85
N GLN A 313 -8.73 12.41 2.99
CA GLN A 313 -7.30 12.47 3.31
C GLN A 313 -6.72 11.07 3.62
N ASN A 314 -6.93 10.12 2.72
CA ASN A 314 -6.59 8.71 2.87
C ASN A 314 -5.06 8.48 2.93
N GLN A 315 -4.26 9.51 2.65
CA GLN A 315 -2.79 9.52 2.73
C GLN A 315 -2.29 9.15 4.14
N TYR A 316 -3.06 9.54 5.16
CA TYR A 316 -2.72 9.29 6.56
C TYR A 316 -3.13 7.90 7.03
N ALA A 317 -4.14 7.29 6.40
CA ALA A 317 -4.74 6.03 6.85
C ALA A 317 -3.76 4.85 6.83
N ARG A 318 -2.72 4.91 5.96
CA ARG A 318 -1.80 3.79 5.68
C ARG A 318 -0.37 4.23 5.30
N CYS A 319 0.10 5.33 5.88
CA CYS A 319 1.50 5.74 5.76
C CYS A 319 2.43 4.89 6.64
N ASP A 320 3.69 4.78 6.24
CA ASP A 320 4.72 3.97 6.91
C ASP A 320 5.49 4.77 7.98
N GLY A 321 5.39 6.10 7.96
CA GLY A 321 5.87 7.03 8.98
C GLY A 321 5.53 8.47 8.62
N ILE A 322 5.46 9.36 9.61
CA ILE A 322 5.09 10.77 9.42
C ILE A 322 6.28 11.64 9.80
N VAL A 323 6.56 12.68 9.00
CA VAL A 323 7.50 13.74 9.38
C VAL A 323 6.70 15.00 9.69
N LEU A 324 6.72 15.45 10.94
CA LEU A 324 6.16 16.73 11.35
C LEU A 324 7.28 17.77 11.36
N VAL A 325 7.13 18.85 10.59
CA VAL A 325 8.11 19.92 10.45
C VAL A 325 7.61 21.15 11.22
N ILE A 326 8.46 21.61 12.14
CA ILE A 326 8.25 22.77 12.98
C ILE A 326 9.30 23.82 12.59
N ASP A 327 8.84 25.03 12.31
CA ASP A 327 9.72 26.20 12.16
C ASP A 327 9.89 26.83 13.55
N PRO A 328 11.11 26.89 14.13
CA PRO A 328 11.33 27.46 15.45
C PRO A 328 10.88 28.92 15.51
N MET A 329 11.04 29.71 14.44
CA MET A 329 10.62 31.11 14.38
C MET A 329 9.10 31.31 14.31
N SER A 330 8.33 30.22 14.13
CA SER A 330 6.88 30.24 14.29
C SER A 330 6.43 30.23 15.75
N LEU A 331 7.30 29.82 16.68
CA LEU A 331 6.99 29.80 18.11
C LEU A 331 6.99 31.24 18.65
N PRO A 332 5.93 31.69 19.36
CA PRO A 332 5.83 33.06 19.84
C PRO A 332 7.02 33.50 20.71
N GLN A 333 7.48 32.62 21.62
CA GLN A 333 8.61 32.89 22.51
C GLN A 333 9.92 33.04 21.73
N VAL A 334 10.23 32.09 20.83
CA VAL A 334 11.43 32.14 19.97
C VAL A 334 11.44 33.41 19.13
N LYS A 335 10.31 33.72 18.49
CA LYS A 335 10.16 34.93 17.68
C LYS A 335 10.37 36.20 18.51
N ALA A 336 9.86 36.24 19.74
CA ALA A 336 10.04 37.39 20.63
C ALA A 336 11.51 37.58 21.04
N MET A 337 12.25 36.49 21.23
CA MET A 337 13.64 36.53 21.68
C MET A 337 14.64 36.78 20.54
N TRP A 338 14.47 36.13 19.39
CA TRP A 338 15.53 36.03 18.36
C TRP A 338 15.14 36.55 16.97
N SER A 339 13.95 37.12 16.80
CA SER A 339 13.57 37.69 15.48
C SER A 339 14.45 38.86 15.04
N GLY A 340 15.11 39.54 15.98
CA GLY A 340 16.05 40.64 15.69
C GLY A 340 17.35 40.18 15.03
N ASP A 341 17.72 38.91 15.15
CA ASP A 341 18.98 38.35 14.64
C ASP A 341 18.83 37.72 13.23
N LEU A 342 17.62 37.72 12.69
CA LEU A 342 17.31 37.12 11.38
C LEU A 342 17.84 37.96 10.21
N ALA A 343 18.37 37.29 9.20
CA ALA A 343 18.69 37.92 7.93
C ALA A 343 17.42 38.36 7.17
N ALA A 344 17.54 39.40 6.33
CA ALA A 344 16.42 39.95 5.57
C ALA A 344 15.72 38.92 4.65
N GLY A 345 16.45 37.92 4.16
CA GLY A 345 15.90 36.81 3.35
C GLY A 345 15.02 35.85 4.15
N ASP A 346 15.31 35.66 5.44
CA ASP A 346 14.64 34.67 6.28
C ASP A 346 13.38 35.27 6.96
N LEU A 347 13.39 36.57 7.25
CA LEU A 347 12.23 37.32 7.77
C LEU A 347 10.95 37.16 6.92
N GLY A 348 11.10 37.07 5.59
CA GLY A 348 9.98 36.88 4.66
C GLY A 348 9.46 35.44 4.56
N THR A 349 10.13 34.48 5.23
CA THR A 349 9.85 33.04 5.12
C THR A 349 9.38 32.40 6.42
N ILE A 350 9.15 33.20 7.46
CA ILE A 350 8.63 32.73 8.76
C ILE A 350 7.22 32.14 8.53
N SER A 351 7.00 30.92 9.04
CA SER A 351 5.68 30.30 9.02
C SER A 351 4.66 31.15 9.79
N SER A 352 3.54 31.47 9.14
CA SER A 352 2.40 32.19 9.73
C SER A 352 1.42 31.27 10.48
N ALA A 353 1.52 29.95 10.26
CA ALA A 353 0.61 28.97 10.84
C ALA A 353 0.95 28.70 12.32
N ASN A 354 -0.07 28.69 13.17
CA ASN A 354 0.07 28.28 14.57
C ASN A 354 0.33 26.77 14.64
N LEU A 355 1.33 26.37 15.42
CA LEU A 355 1.70 24.97 15.62
C LEU A 355 0.55 24.15 16.23
N GLU A 356 -0.23 24.73 17.14
CA GLU A 356 -1.39 24.07 17.75
C GLU A 356 -2.44 23.68 16.70
N ASP A 357 -2.70 24.56 15.73
CA ASP A 357 -3.67 24.31 14.65
C ASP A 357 -3.19 23.18 13.75
N VAL A 358 -1.90 23.17 13.41
CA VAL A 358 -1.25 22.08 12.66
C VAL A 358 -1.38 20.77 13.44
N MET A 359 -1.13 20.78 14.74
CA MET A 359 -1.22 19.57 15.56
C MET A 359 -2.66 19.06 15.72
N SER A 360 -3.62 19.96 15.90
CA SER A 360 -5.04 19.65 15.96
C SER A 360 -5.53 19.05 14.65
N ALA A 361 -5.17 19.67 13.52
CA ALA A 361 -5.44 19.13 12.19
C ALA A 361 -4.83 17.73 12.02
N LEU A 362 -3.57 17.53 12.38
CA LEU A 362 -2.90 16.23 12.30
C LEU A 362 -3.67 15.15 13.06
N ASN A 363 -4.04 15.45 14.30
CA ASN A 363 -4.73 14.50 15.17
C ASN A 363 -6.13 14.18 14.65
N ASN A 364 -6.88 15.19 14.19
CA ASN A 364 -8.21 15.01 13.61
C ASN A 364 -8.15 14.15 12.35
N ASN A 365 -7.19 14.43 11.48
CA ASN A 365 -7.00 13.74 10.20
C ASN A 365 -6.55 12.28 10.40
N LEU A 366 -5.63 12.02 11.33
CA LEU A 366 -5.20 10.67 11.68
C LEU A 366 -6.34 9.86 12.32
N ARG A 367 -7.15 10.46 13.19
CA ARG A 367 -8.27 9.77 13.85
C ARG A 367 -9.47 9.54 12.93
N ALA A 368 -9.71 10.42 11.95
CA ALA A 368 -10.77 10.23 10.97
C ALA A 368 -10.45 9.08 9.99
N THR A 369 -9.17 8.84 9.73
CA THR A 369 -8.69 7.91 8.70
C THR A 369 -8.30 6.55 9.27
N THR A 370 -7.78 6.52 10.50
CA THR A 370 -7.49 5.30 11.22
C THR A 370 -8.70 4.95 12.08
N ASN A 371 -9.42 3.86 11.75
CA ASN A 371 -10.55 3.32 12.55
C ASN A 371 -10.08 2.77 13.93
N ILE A 372 -9.14 3.45 14.58
CA ILE A 372 -8.53 3.09 15.85
C ILE A 372 -9.39 3.68 16.97
N ASP A 373 -9.71 2.84 17.94
CA ASP A 373 -10.46 3.26 19.14
C ASP A 373 -9.70 4.39 19.86
N ARG A 374 -10.43 5.38 20.42
CA ARG A 374 -9.89 6.63 20.99
C ARG A 374 -8.81 6.43 22.07
N LYS A 375 -8.66 5.21 22.58
CA LYS A 375 -7.74 4.83 23.67
C LYS A 375 -6.40 4.27 23.18
N ASN A 376 -6.25 3.94 21.91
CA ASN A 376 -5.05 3.26 21.41
C ASN A 376 -4.10 4.23 20.71
N LYS A 377 -2.80 4.15 21.05
CA LYS A 377 -1.73 4.89 20.35
C LYS A 377 -1.52 4.37 18.92
N LEU A 378 -1.22 5.28 18.00
CA LEU A 378 -0.85 5.00 16.62
C LEU A 378 0.46 4.19 16.56
N SER A 379 0.45 3.09 15.78
CA SER A 379 1.65 2.28 15.52
C SER A 379 2.59 2.90 14.50
N THR A 380 2.11 3.86 13.71
CA THR A 380 2.92 4.59 12.74
C THR A 380 3.93 5.47 13.49
N PRO A 381 5.23 5.41 13.16
CA PRO A 381 6.23 6.25 13.80
C PRO A 381 6.11 7.71 13.33
N ILE A 382 6.40 8.66 14.23
CA ILE A 382 6.45 10.09 13.90
C ILE A 382 7.85 10.65 14.18
N ALA A 383 8.46 11.28 13.17
CA ALA A 383 9.67 12.07 13.30
C ALA A 383 9.26 13.55 13.42
N VAL A 384 9.68 14.20 14.49
CA VAL A 384 9.42 15.62 14.74
C VAL A 384 10.67 16.38 14.41
N VAL A 385 10.61 17.27 13.44
CA VAL A 385 11.75 17.96 12.87
C VAL A 385 11.61 19.44 13.18
N ILE A 386 12.52 19.95 14.02
CA ILE A 386 12.72 21.39 14.17
C ILE A 386 13.68 21.79 13.05
N ASN A 387 13.14 22.43 12.02
CA ASN A 387 13.89 22.81 10.82
C ASN A 387 14.52 24.20 10.99
N LYS A 388 15.34 24.62 10.01
CA LYS A 388 15.91 25.98 9.91
C LYS A 388 16.78 26.38 11.11
N ILE A 389 17.45 25.41 11.73
CA ILE A 389 18.37 25.68 12.85
C ILE A 389 19.56 26.59 12.47
N ASP A 390 19.77 26.84 11.18
CA ASP A 390 20.77 27.74 10.61
C ASP A 390 20.37 29.22 10.64
N GLU A 391 19.10 29.55 10.92
CA GLU A 391 18.59 30.94 10.93
C GLU A 391 19.17 31.80 12.07
N SER A 392 19.58 31.18 13.18
CA SER A 392 20.14 31.88 14.33
C SER A 392 21.25 31.07 14.99
N GLU A 393 22.30 31.75 15.44
CA GLU A 393 23.36 31.12 16.24
C GLU A 393 22.83 30.58 17.58
N GLU A 394 21.80 31.20 18.15
CA GLU A 394 21.19 30.72 19.39
C GLU A 394 20.45 29.40 19.22
N LEU A 395 19.80 29.18 18.07
CA LEU A 395 19.25 27.87 17.75
C LEU A 395 20.33 26.79 17.69
N GLN A 396 21.51 27.11 17.15
CA GLN A 396 22.66 26.19 17.17
C GLN A 396 23.19 25.93 18.58
N ASN A 397 23.17 26.94 19.45
CA ASN A 397 23.63 26.84 20.84
C ASN A 397 22.68 26.02 21.73
N HIS A 398 21.38 25.99 21.41
CA HIS A 398 20.37 25.26 22.19
C HIS A 398 20.06 23.85 21.69
N ILE A 399 19.96 23.65 20.37
CA ILE A 399 19.54 22.36 19.78
C ILE A 399 20.45 21.85 18.66
N GLY A 400 21.47 22.61 18.26
CA GLY A 400 22.41 22.23 17.21
C GLY A 400 23.60 21.41 17.70
N ASP A 401 24.56 21.21 16.79
CA ASP A 401 25.75 20.37 17.01
C ASP A 401 26.57 20.82 18.24
N LYS A 402 26.62 22.14 18.50
CA LYS A 402 27.31 22.73 19.67
C LYS A 402 26.64 22.30 20.99
N ALA A 403 25.31 22.35 21.04
CA ALA A 403 24.53 21.95 22.22
C ALA A 403 24.70 20.46 22.53
N ILE A 404 24.64 19.63 21.48
CA ILE A 404 24.84 18.19 21.59
C ILE A 404 26.25 17.90 22.12
N ALA A 405 27.29 18.54 21.58
CA ALA A 405 28.65 18.34 22.05
C ALA A 405 28.84 18.72 23.53
N LYS A 406 28.24 19.84 23.98
CA LYS A 406 28.27 20.27 25.39
C LYS A 406 27.61 19.25 26.31
N LEU A 407 26.40 18.82 25.99
CA LEU A 407 25.64 17.87 26.83
C LEU A 407 26.31 16.49 26.88
N ARG A 408 26.91 16.03 25.77
CA ARG A 408 27.69 14.79 25.75
C ARG A 408 28.97 14.88 26.58
N ALA A 409 29.57 16.06 26.67
CA ALA A 409 30.76 16.28 27.48
C ALA A 409 30.45 16.34 28.99
N SER A 410 29.22 16.72 29.39
CA SER A 410 28.85 16.82 30.80
C SER A 410 28.62 15.46 31.45
N ASP A 411 27.99 14.52 30.74
CA ASP A 411 27.80 13.13 31.20
C ASP A 411 27.93 12.13 30.02
N PRO A 412 29.17 11.67 29.71
CA PRO A 412 29.42 10.78 28.58
C PRO A 412 28.79 9.38 28.70
N GLU A 413 28.52 8.91 29.92
CA GLU A 413 27.89 7.60 30.13
C GLU A 413 26.40 7.65 29.80
N LYS A 414 25.73 8.74 30.22
CA LYS A 414 24.30 8.97 29.96
C LYS A 414 24.04 9.38 28.51
N TRP A 415 24.85 10.30 27.97
CA TRP A 415 24.68 10.90 26.64
C TRP A 415 25.66 10.30 25.62
N ASN A 416 25.63 8.98 25.49
CA ASN A 416 26.57 8.26 24.63
C ASN A 416 26.24 8.40 23.12
N ASP A 417 24.96 8.47 22.76
CA ASP A 417 24.46 8.56 21.39
C ASP A 417 24.09 10.00 21.02
N GLU A 418 24.59 10.46 19.88
CA GLU A 418 24.37 11.83 19.38
C GLU A 418 22.89 12.13 19.12
N PHE A 419 22.19 11.19 18.47
CA PHE A 419 20.81 11.39 18.09
C PHE A 419 19.87 11.27 19.29
N ASP A 420 20.20 10.49 20.32
CA ASP A 420 19.36 10.41 21.52
C ASP A 420 19.49 11.70 22.34
N THR A 421 20.71 12.24 22.39
CA THR A 421 20.99 13.56 22.99
C THR A 421 20.21 14.66 22.25
N MET A 422 20.20 14.60 20.91
CA MET A 422 19.40 15.52 20.10
C MET A 422 17.89 15.40 20.36
N ASP A 423 17.34 14.17 20.46
CA ASP A 423 15.92 13.97 20.79
C ASP A 423 15.55 14.64 22.12
N PHE A 424 16.40 14.47 23.14
CA PHE A 424 16.20 15.13 24.44
C PHE A 424 16.27 16.66 24.32
N LEU A 425 17.31 17.21 23.69
CA LEU A 425 17.48 18.66 23.53
C LEU A 425 16.31 19.29 22.76
N CYS A 426 15.82 18.64 21.70
CA CYS A 426 14.67 19.14 20.96
C CYS A 426 13.37 19.14 21.79
N ARG A 427 13.13 18.10 22.60
CA ARG A 427 11.97 18.06 23.49
C ARG A 427 12.07 19.12 24.59
N GLN A 428 13.27 19.25 25.17
CA GLN A 428 13.56 20.24 26.19
C GLN A 428 13.38 21.66 25.65
N PHE A 429 13.89 21.94 24.45
CA PHE A 429 13.70 23.21 23.76
C PHE A 429 12.23 23.58 23.59
N LEU A 430 11.37 22.65 23.16
CA LEU A 430 9.94 22.94 23.04
C LEU A 430 9.30 23.27 24.39
N ILE A 431 9.71 22.61 25.48
CA ILE A 431 9.21 22.91 26.82
C ILE A 431 9.69 24.29 27.29
N ASP A 432 10.96 24.63 27.07
CA ASP A 432 11.52 25.93 27.45
C ASP A 432 10.92 27.08 26.64
N MET A 433 10.46 26.82 25.41
CA MET A 433 9.78 27.79 24.55
C MET A 433 8.25 27.82 24.74
N ASP A 434 7.75 27.36 25.90
CA ASP A 434 6.33 27.38 26.30
C ASP A 434 5.42 26.51 25.42
N MET A 435 5.93 25.36 24.95
CA MET A 435 5.21 24.38 24.11
C MET A 435 5.21 22.94 24.68
N PRO A 436 4.97 22.71 25.99
CA PRO A 436 4.95 21.35 26.57
C PRO A 436 3.85 20.47 25.96
N GLU A 437 2.73 21.07 25.60
CA GLU A 437 1.53 20.41 25.07
C GLU A 437 1.80 19.64 23.77
N VAL A 438 2.73 20.14 22.94
CA VAL A 438 3.13 19.48 21.68
C VAL A 438 3.83 18.15 21.98
N VAL A 439 4.77 18.16 22.93
CA VAL A 439 5.52 16.97 23.35
C VAL A 439 4.56 15.94 23.96
N ASP A 440 3.66 16.39 24.82
CA ASP A 440 2.66 15.55 25.47
C ASP A 440 1.67 14.94 24.47
N LEU A 441 1.15 15.73 23.54
CA LEU A 441 0.22 15.26 22.52
C LEU A 441 0.85 14.19 21.64
N ILE A 442 2.13 14.35 21.28
CA ILE A 442 2.88 13.36 20.51
C ILE A 442 3.09 12.08 21.32
N ALA A 443 3.50 12.21 22.58
CA ALA A 443 3.68 11.07 23.48
C ALA A 443 2.37 10.32 23.74
N GLN A 444 1.23 11.01 23.80
CA GLN A 444 -0.08 10.42 24.01
C GLN A 444 -0.60 9.70 22.75
N ASN A 445 -0.39 10.26 21.56
CA ASN A 445 -0.97 9.74 20.32
C ASN A 445 -0.10 8.68 19.62
N PHE A 446 1.22 8.71 19.77
CA PHE A 446 2.13 7.84 19.01
C PHE A 446 2.86 6.84 19.92
N LYS A 447 3.00 5.59 19.46
CA LYS A 447 3.81 4.59 20.17
C LYS A 447 5.31 4.89 20.09
N THR A 448 5.73 5.44 18.97
CA THR A 448 7.14 5.67 18.64
C THR A 448 7.27 7.08 18.10
N SER A 449 8.03 7.93 18.79
CA SER A 449 8.34 9.30 18.35
C SER A 449 9.82 9.58 18.53
N ARG A 450 10.39 10.41 17.65
CA ARG A 450 11.76 10.92 17.79
C ARG A 450 11.88 12.32 17.24
N PHE A 451 12.63 13.17 17.94
CA PHE A 451 12.82 14.57 17.62
C PHE A 451 14.20 14.80 16.99
N PHE A 452 14.27 15.70 16.01
CA PHE A 452 15.47 16.00 15.23
C PHE A 452 15.60 17.50 15.02
N ALA A 453 16.82 18.01 15.17
CA ALA A 453 17.23 19.35 14.75
C ALA A 453 17.86 19.26 13.35
N ILE A 454 17.27 19.94 12.37
CA ILE A 454 17.63 19.82 10.95
C ILE A 454 17.76 21.19 10.31
N SER A 455 18.66 21.29 9.36
CA SER A 455 18.69 22.41 8.41
C SER A 455 18.63 21.86 7.00
N ALA A 456 17.55 22.16 6.28
CA ALA A 456 17.36 21.65 4.91
C ALA A 456 18.22 22.39 3.87
N ILE A 457 18.30 23.73 3.96
CA ILE A 457 19.10 24.55 3.05
C ILE A 457 20.54 24.70 3.58
N GLY A 458 20.72 24.82 4.90
CA GLY A 458 22.04 24.94 5.52
C GLY A 458 22.60 26.35 5.58
N HIS A 459 21.87 27.32 5.03
CA HIS A 459 22.19 28.75 5.05
C HIS A 459 20.93 29.56 4.72
N THR A 460 20.96 30.86 5.01
CA THR A 460 19.95 31.84 4.56
C THR A 460 19.61 31.65 3.08
N ALA A 461 18.32 31.60 2.77
CA ALA A 461 17.84 31.36 1.41
C ALA A 461 18.23 32.53 0.48
N GLY A 462 18.47 32.24 -0.80
CA GLY A 462 18.74 33.28 -1.81
C GLY A 462 20.16 33.83 -1.84
N THR A 463 21.10 33.22 -1.12
CA THR A 463 22.54 33.55 -1.18
C THR A 463 23.24 33.07 -2.45
N GLY A 464 22.53 32.33 -3.33
CA GLY A 464 23.05 31.79 -4.59
C GLY A 464 24.02 30.61 -4.41
N LYS A 465 24.12 30.06 -3.20
CA LYS A 465 24.89 28.85 -2.89
C LYS A 465 24.00 27.62 -2.95
N ALA A 466 24.59 26.48 -3.31
CA ALA A 466 23.89 25.21 -3.26
C ALA A 466 23.64 24.79 -1.81
N PHE A 467 22.60 23.98 -1.58
CA PHE A 467 22.22 23.57 -0.23
C PHE A 467 23.37 22.83 0.46
N THR A 468 23.51 23.06 1.76
CA THR A 468 24.38 22.32 2.67
C THR A 468 23.56 21.68 3.79
N PRO A 469 22.72 20.67 3.46
CA PRO A 469 21.77 20.11 4.40
C PRO A 469 22.47 19.46 5.59
N LYS A 470 21.92 19.67 6.79
CA LYS A 470 22.34 19.03 8.04
C LYS A 470 21.22 18.15 8.57
N ASN A 471 21.53 16.90 8.92
CA ASN A 471 20.64 15.93 9.57
C ASN A 471 19.34 15.56 8.83
N VAL A 472 19.08 16.10 7.62
CA VAL A 472 17.91 15.77 6.78
C VAL A 472 17.74 14.27 6.60
N ASN A 473 18.83 13.59 6.26
CA ASN A 473 18.82 12.15 6.04
C ASN A 473 18.50 11.36 7.30
N ALA A 474 18.91 11.83 8.49
CA ALA A 474 18.73 11.09 9.74
C ALA A 474 17.23 10.90 10.07
N ALA A 475 16.40 11.92 9.89
CA ALA A 475 14.96 11.82 10.15
C ALA A 475 14.28 10.78 9.23
N ILE A 476 14.60 10.80 7.93
CA ILE A 476 14.00 9.87 6.96
C ILE A 476 14.57 8.46 7.14
N ASP A 477 15.88 8.32 7.39
CA ASP A 477 16.55 7.06 7.68
C ASP A 477 15.95 6.37 8.92
N TRP A 478 15.60 7.14 9.94
CA TRP A 478 14.92 6.62 11.13
C TRP A 478 13.56 6.01 10.78
N ILE A 479 12.74 6.70 9.97
CA ILE A 479 11.45 6.17 9.50
C ILE A 479 11.65 4.92 8.63
N ILE A 480 12.61 4.96 7.70
CA ILE A 480 12.91 3.81 6.83
C ILE A 480 13.37 2.61 7.66
N ARG A 481 14.17 2.80 8.71
CA ARG A 481 14.63 1.71 9.56
C ARG A 481 13.51 1.06 10.35
N GLN A 482 12.49 1.82 10.76
CA GLN A 482 11.30 1.29 11.42
C GLN A 482 10.36 0.56 10.45
N SER A 483 10.17 1.13 9.26
CA SER A 483 9.25 0.58 8.27
C SER A 483 9.87 -0.59 7.51
N ASP A 484 11.07 -0.43 6.95
CA ASP A 484 11.80 -1.38 6.12
C ASP A 484 13.29 -1.52 6.49
N PRO A 485 13.62 -2.41 7.46
CA PRO A 485 15.00 -2.66 7.85
C PRO A 485 15.90 -3.16 6.71
N THR A 486 15.36 -3.87 5.73
CA THR A 486 16.13 -4.37 4.58
C THR A 486 16.59 -3.21 3.70
N LEU A 487 15.70 -2.25 3.44
CA LEU A 487 16.06 -1.03 2.71
C LEU A 487 17.05 -0.19 3.51
N ALA A 488 16.83 0.00 4.81
CA ALA A 488 17.76 0.74 5.67
C ALA A 488 19.18 0.16 5.63
N ASN A 489 19.32 -1.18 5.68
CA ASN A 489 20.61 -1.84 5.58
C ASN A 489 21.23 -1.69 4.17
N ALA A 490 20.43 -1.77 3.11
CA ALA A 490 20.91 -1.57 1.74
C ALA A 490 21.41 -0.13 1.50
N LEU A 491 20.80 0.85 2.17
CA LEU A 491 21.20 2.26 2.14
C LEU A 491 22.34 2.60 3.11
N GLN A 492 22.78 1.66 3.93
CA GLN A 492 23.65 1.93 5.09
C GLN A 492 23.13 3.12 5.92
N ALA A 493 21.82 3.19 6.06
CA ALA A 493 21.11 4.26 6.75
C ALA A 493 21.59 4.38 8.19
N VAL A 494 21.54 5.61 8.73
CA VAL A 494 21.99 5.92 10.10
C VAL A 494 21.43 4.91 11.11
N THR A 495 22.31 4.41 11.97
CA THR A 495 21.94 3.53 13.08
C THR A 495 21.58 4.36 14.29
N PHE A 496 20.45 4.04 14.91
CA PHE A 496 20.00 4.68 16.14
C PHE A 496 20.08 3.70 17.30
N SER A 497 20.25 4.22 18.51
CA SER A 497 20.18 3.42 19.72
C SER A 497 18.81 2.74 19.86
N LYS A 498 18.75 1.70 20.71
CA LYS A 498 17.49 1.04 21.09
C LYS A 498 16.96 1.52 22.44
N ASN A 499 17.47 2.67 22.93
CA ASN A 499 17.05 3.22 24.20
C ASN A 499 15.58 3.65 24.15
N VAL A 500 14.90 3.57 25.29
CA VAL A 500 13.56 4.14 25.42
C VAL A 500 13.73 5.65 25.51
N LEU A 501 13.07 6.37 24.59
CA LEU A 501 13.11 7.82 24.55
C LEU A 501 11.89 8.44 25.24
N PRO A 502 12.05 9.63 25.87
CA PRO A 502 13.32 10.34 26.04
C PRO A 502 14.21 9.68 27.11
N ILE A 503 15.54 9.82 27.00
CA ILE A 503 16.52 9.28 27.98
C ILE A 503 16.23 9.85 29.37
N GLU A 504 15.88 11.13 29.43
CA GLU A 504 15.50 11.86 30.63
C GLU A 504 14.22 12.63 30.35
N GLN A 505 13.34 12.74 31.34
CA GLN A 505 12.12 13.51 31.16
C GLN A 505 12.46 15.00 31.12
N PRO A 506 12.11 15.72 30.04
CA PRO A 506 12.37 17.15 29.97
C PRO A 506 11.53 17.90 31.00
N ALA A 507 12.10 18.96 31.56
CA ALA A 507 11.48 19.75 32.63
C ALA A 507 11.83 21.23 32.46
N ILE A 508 10.91 22.12 32.84
CA ILE A 508 11.10 23.57 32.68
C ILE A 508 12.39 24.02 33.39
N GLY A 509 13.27 24.72 32.65
CA GLY A 509 14.52 25.29 33.19
C GLY A 509 15.67 24.29 33.35
N MET A 510 15.52 23.07 32.81
CA MET A 510 16.60 22.08 32.84
C MET A 510 17.75 22.47 31.90
N ALA A 511 17.45 23.10 30.76
CA ALA A 511 18.44 23.53 29.77
C ALA A 511 19.51 24.48 30.33
N ASP A 512 19.12 25.39 31.23
CA ASP A 512 20.03 26.34 31.87
C ASP A 512 21.08 25.66 32.76
N GLN A 513 20.87 24.41 33.18
CA GLN A 513 21.81 23.66 34.01
C GLN A 513 22.98 23.07 33.21
N PHE A 514 22.86 22.96 31.89
CA PHE A 514 23.85 22.28 31.05
C PHE A 514 24.25 23.02 29.77
N LEU A 515 23.54 24.07 29.36
CA LEU A 515 23.93 24.91 28.21
C LEU A 515 24.80 26.12 28.59
N ASN A 516 24.75 26.55 29.86
CA ASN A 516 25.51 27.68 30.41
C ASN A 516 27.01 27.40 30.59
#